data_AF-A0A537GW80-F1
#
_entry.id   AF-A0A537GW80-F1
#
_cell.length_a   1.000
_cell.length_b   1.000
_cell.length_c   1.000
_cell.angle_alpha   90.00
_cell.angle_beta   90.00
_cell.angle_gamma   90.00
#
_symmetry.space_group_name_H-M   'P 1'
#
loop_
_entity.id
_entity.type
_entity.pdbx_description
1 polymer ?
#
loop_
_entity_poly.entity_id
_entity_poly.type
_entity_poly.pdbx_seq_one_letter_code
_entity_poly.pdbx_strand_id
1 'polypeptide(L)' 'MIRQGWPHFEEWPFPERWVHLDGLAIHYVDEGSGARPVVMIHGNPAWSYMWRRLVPAITGSGHRALA' A
#
# COMPACT_ATOMS: atom_id res chain seq x y z
N MET A 1 -5.73 19.37 1.66
CA MET A 1 -6.94 19.42 0.83
C MET A 1 -6.65 18.71 -0.49
N ILE A 2 -6.85 17.39 -0.57
CA ILE A 2 -7.11 16.66 -1.83
C ILE A 2 -8.12 15.56 -1.45
N ARG A 3 -9.40 15.92 -1.46
CA ARG A 3 -10.53 14.99 -1.47
C ARG A 3 -11.26 15.30 -2.76
N GLN A 4 -11.66 14.26 -3.48
CA GLN A 4 -12.27 14.23 -4.84
C GLN A 4 -11.26 14.01 -5.99
N GLY A 5 -11.26 12.80 -6.56
CA GLY A 5 -10.70 12.52 -7.90
C GLY A 5 -9.37 11.75 -7.96
N TRP A 6 -9.13 10.75 -7.11
CA TRP A 6 -8.01 9.82 -7.36
C TRP A 6 -8.23 9.08 -8.67
N PRO A 7 -7.21 8.89 -9.52
CA PRO A 7 -7.35 8.08 -10.72
C PRO A 7 -7.80 6.67 -10.32
N HIS A 8 -8.87 6.18 -10.93
CA HIS A 8 -9.19 4.76 -10.81
C HIS A 8 -8.15 4.00 -11.64
N PHE A 9 -7.23 3.33 -10.96
CA PHE A 9 -6.29 2.43 -11.60
C PHE A 9 -6.93 1.05 -11.68
N GLU A 10 -7.17 0.56 -12.89
CA GLU A 10 -7.88 -0.69 -13.16
C GLU A 10 -7.28 -1.90 -12.41
N GLU A 11 -5.96 -1.87 -12.16
CA GLU A 11 -5.25 -2.94 -11.44
C GLU A 11 -4.95 -2.63 -9.96
N TRP A 12 -5.69 -1.72 -9.30
CA TRP A 12 -5.46 -1.38 -7.88
C TRP A 12 -6.52 -2.03 -6.95
N PRO A 13 -6.21 -3.18 -6.33
CA PRO A 13 -7.20 -3.94 -5.56
C PRO A 13 -7.21 -3.60 -4.05
N PHE A 14 -6.36 -2.67 -3.59
CA PHE A 14 -6.18 -2.43 -2.16
C PHE A 14 -7.15 -1.35 -1.66
N PRO A 15 -7.77 -1.56 -0.48
CA PRO A 15 -8.63 -0.54 0.11
C PRO A 15 -7.79 0.63 0.60
N GLU A 16 -8.38 1.82 0.49
CA GLU A 16 -7.79 3.08 0.93
C GLU A 16 -7.52 3.06 2.44
N ARG A 17 -6.24 3.24 2.82
CA ARG A 17 -5.82 3.37 4.23
C ARG A 17 -4.88 4.54 4.37
N TRP A 18 -5.05 5.26 5.48
CA TRP A 18 -4.33 6.48 5.77
C TRP A 18 -3.92 6.51 7.24
N VAL A 19 -2.67 6.86 7.51
CA VAL A 19 -2.21 7.23 8.86
C VAL A 19 -1.96 8.73 8.91
N HIS A 20 -2.35 9.36 10.01
CA HIS A 20 -2.13 10.78 10.23
C HIS A 20 -1.03 10.95 11.28
N LEU A 21 0.10 11.56 10.90
CA LEU A 21 1.26 11.78 11.75
C LEU A 21 1.74 13.21 11.55
N ASP A 22 1.89 13.97 12.64
CA ASP A 22 2.42 15.35 12.63
C ASP A 22 1.74 16.28 11.60
N GLY A 23 0.42 16.13 11.43
CA GLY A 23 -0.37 16.92 10.48
C GLY A 23 -0.27 16.48 9.02
N LEU A 24 0.48 15.42 8.73
CA LEU A 24 0.60 14.80 7.41
C LEU A 24 -0.31 13.57 7.30
N ALA A 25 -0.86 13.33 6.11
CA ALA A 25 -1.60 12.13 5.79
C ALA A 25 -0.74 11.25 4.88
N ILE A 26 -0.47 10.01 5.31
CA ILE A 26 0.33 9.03 4.57
C ILE A 26 -0.60 7.90 4.14
N HIS A 27 -0.71 7.70 2.81
CA HIS A 27 -1.39 6.54 2.25
C HIS A 27 -0.51 5.31 2.36
N TYR A 28 -1.09 4.15 2.69
CA TYR A 28 -0.36 2.89 2.77
C TYR A 28 -1.23 1.70 2.39
N VAL A 29 -0.60 0.61 1.96
CA VAL A 29 -1.20 -0.71 1.75
C VAL A 29 -0.91 -1.59 2.96
N ASP A 30 -1.89 -2.38 3.37
CA ASP A 30 -1.78 -3.29 4.50
C ASP A 30 -2.60 -4.56 4.26
N GLU A 31 -1.94 -5.58 3.73
CA GLU A 31 -2.60 -6.80 3.28
C GLU A 31 -1.98 -8.04 3.94
N GLY A 32 -2.81 -9.07 4.15
CA GLY A 32 -2.42 -10.29 4.84
C GLY A 32 -2.35 -10.15 6.36
N SER A 33 -2.08 -11.26 7.04
CA SER A 33 -2.15 -11.35 8.52
C SER A 33 -0.91 -12.00 9.16
N GLY A 34 0.15 -12.22 8.38
CA GLY A 34 1.38 -12.84 8.88
C GLY A 34 2.05 -12.04 10.01
N ALA A 35 2.51 -12.74 11.05
CA ALA A 35 3.11 -12.12 12.24
C ALA A 35 4.41 -11.33 11.95
N ARG A 36 5.15 -11.71 10.90
CA ARG A 36 6.35 -11.00 10.43
C ARG A 36 6.03 -10.22 9.15
N PRO A 37 5.89 -8.88 9.23
CA PRO A 37 5.57 -8.07 8.07
C PRO A 37 6.78 -7.88 7.15
N VAL A 38 6.50 -7.74 5.86
CA VAL A 38 7.45 -7.27 4.84
C VAL A 38 7.11 -5.82 4.53
N VAL A 39 8.08 -4.92 4.73
CA VAL A 39 7.93 -3.48 4.47
C VAL A 39 8.53 -3.14 3.11
N MET A 40 7.75 -2.47 2.27
CA MET A 40 8.06 -2.22 0.86
C MET A 40 8.12 -0.71 0.60
N ILE A 41 9.31 -0.13 0.72
CA ILE A 41 9.52 1.30 0.49
C ILE A 41 9.79 1.55 -1.00
N HIS A 42 9.03 2.44 -1.62
CA HIS A 42 9.22 2.80 -3.02
C HIS A 42 10.36 3.82 -3.19
N GLY A 43 10.84 3.96 -4.42
CA GLY A 43 11.78 5.03 -4.82
C GLY A 43 11.08 6.23 -5.48
N ASN A 44 11.86 7.13 -6.07
CA ASN A 44 11.39 8.28 -6.84
C ASN A 44 11.37 7.95 -8.35
N PRO A 45 10.34 8.29 -9.14
CA PRO A 45 9.05 8.92 -8.80
C PRO A 45 7.90 7.90 -8.62
N ALA A 46 8.18 6.77 -7.97
CA ALA A 46 7.20 5.70 -7.79
C ALA A 46 6.37 5.90 -6.51
N TRP A 47 5.41 5.00 -6.32
CA TRP A 47 4.61 4.83 -5.10
C TRP A 47 4.18 3.36 -4.98
N SER A 48 3.37 3.00 -3.98
CA SER A 48 2.94 1.63 -3.68
C SER A 48 2.32 0.87 -4.86
N TYR A 49 1.84 1.57 -5.89
CA TYR A 49 1.39 0.98 -7.17
C TYR A 49 2.40 0.04 -7.84
N MET A 50 3.69 0.31 -7.69
CA MET A 50 4.77 -0.55 -8.18
C MET A 50 4.69 -1.97 -7.58
N TRP A 51 4.18 -2.09 -6.35
CA TRP A 51 4.11 -3.33 -5.60
C TRP A 51 2.81 -4.10 -5.79
N ARG A 52 1.84 -3.59 -6.55
CA ARG A 52 0.48 -4.18 -6.63
C ARG A 52 0.44 -5.65 -7.05
N ARG A 53 1.43 -6.11 -7.82
CA ARG A 53 1.56 -7.52 -8.23
C ARG A 53 2.43 -8.35 -7.28
N LEU A 54 3.30 -7.71 -6.50
CA LEU A 54 4.16 -8.37 -5.52
C LEU A 54 3.43 -8.60 -4.19
N VAL A 55 2.55 -7.68 -3.78
CA VAL A 55 1.75 -7.80 -2.55
C VAL A 55 0.98 -9.14 -2.49
N PRO A 56 0.25 -9.59 -3.52
CA PRO A 56 -0.41 -10.90 -3.51
C PRO A 56 0.55 -12.09 -3.35
N ALA A 57 1.77 -12.00 -3.89
CA ALA A 57 2.77 -13.07 -3.75
C ALA A 57 3.33 -13.13 -2.31
N ILE A 58 3.55 -11.96 -1.69
CA ILE A 58 3.98 -11.85 -0.30
C ILE A 58 2.89 -12.40 0.64
N THR A 59 1.64 -11.97 0.46
CA THR A 59 0.52 -12.43 1.30
C THR A 59 0.19 -13.90 1.07
N GLY A 60 0.26 -14.38 -0.19
CA GLY A 60 0.12 -15.80 -0.53
C GLY A 60 1.20 -16.70 0.07
N SER A 61 2.35 -16.13 0.43
CA SER A 61 3.44 -16.82 1.15
C SER A 61 3.26 -16.80 2.68
N GLY A 62 2.14 -16.28 3.19
CA GLY A 62 1.82 -16.24 4.62
C GLY A 62 2.35 -15.02 5.38
N HIS A 63 2.85 -13.99 4.67
CA HIS A 63 3.31 -12.74 5.26
C HIS A 63 2.22 -11.66 5.27
N ARG A 64 2.45 -10.61 6.07
CA ARG A 64 1.74 -9.34 5.96
C ARG A 64 2.57 -8.39 5.11
N ALA A 65 1.99 -7.71 4.14
CA ALA A 65 2.66 -6.75 3.27
C ALA A 65 2.27 -5.31 3.66
N LEU A 66 3.27 -4.47 3.91
CA LEU A 66 3.12 -3.04 4.17
C LEU A 66 3.85 -2.26 3.10
N ALA A 67 3.16 -1.41 2.35
CA ALA A 67 3.69 -0.68 1.20
C ALA A 67 3.19 0.76 1.13
#